data_AF-A0A535PAV1-F1
#
_entry.id   AF-A0A535PAV1-F1
#
_cell.length_a   1.000
_cell.length_b   1.000
_cell.length_c   1.000
_cell.angle_alpha   90.00
_cell.angle_beta   90.00
_cell.angle_gamma   90.00
#
_symmetry.space_group_name_H-M   'P 1'
#
loop_
_entity.id
_entity.type
_entity.pdbx_description
1 polymer ?
#
loop_
_entity_poly.entity_id
_entity_poly.type
_entity_poly.pdbx_seq_one_letter_code
_entity_poly.pdbx_strand_id
1 'polypeptide(L)'
;MKGDRVEAVVDTGQGVQTFEIVATRAGRRIEVVTSRGVVEVREVTRTGVPVRTGRFMTTRLIALVEHPAADERGRVEVTTRHRIQPRDSG
;
A
#
# COMPACT_ATOMS: atom_id res chain seq x y z
N MET A 1 -5.69 1.97 -18.90
CA MET A 1 -5.89 2.20 -17.46
C MET A 1 -4.56 1.97 -16.75
N LYS A 2 -4.16 2.88 -15.84
CA LYS A 2 -2.97 2.67 -14.98
C LYS A 2 -3.20 1.39 -14.15
N GLY A 3 -2.15 0.58 -14.01
CA GLY A 3 -2.22 -0.70 -13.31
C GLY A 3 -2.37 -0.52 -11.80
N ASP A 4 -2.29 -1.63 -11.08
CA ASP A 4 -2.45 -1.66 -9.62
C ASP A 4 -1.56 -0.65 -8.91
N ARG A 5 -2.07 -0.15 -7.77
CA ARG A 5 -1.35 0.75 -6.89
C ARG A 5 -1.39 0.23 -5.46
N VAL A 6 -0.30 0.46 -4.73
CA VAL A 6 -0.22 0.22 -3.29
C VAL A 6 0.26 1.48 -2.59
N GLU A 7 -0.42 1.87 -1.52
CA GLU A 7 0.01 2.92 -0.60
C GLU A 7 0.52 2.27 0.69
N ALA A 8 1.77 2.56 1.05
CA ALA A 8 2.42 2.08 2.28
C ALA A 8 2.69 3.26 3.20
N VAL A 9 2.09 3.26 4.39
CA VAL A 9 2.29 4.27 5.42
C VAL A 9 3.30 3.73 6.43
N VAL A 10 4.43 4.42 6.62
CA VAL A 10 5.59 3.90 7.36
C VAL A 10 6.05 4.91 8.40
N ASP A 11 6.33 4.43 9.61
CA ASP A 11 7.07 5.18 10.63
C ASP A 11 8.58 5.13 10.34
N THR A 12 9.14 6.28 9.95
CA THR A 12 10.57 6.41 9.63
C THR A 12 11.43 6.63 10.88
N GLY A 13 10.83 6.72 12.07
CA GLY A 13 11.48 7.09 13.32
C GLY A 13 11.64 8.59 13.51
N GLN A 14 11.33 9.41 12.49
CA GLN A 14 11.28 10.87 12.58
C GLN A 14 9.88 11.41 12.25
N GLY A 15 8.93 10.51 11.98
CA GLY A 15 7.58 10.84 11.58
C GLY A 15 6.97 9.76 10.69
N VAL A 16 5.77 10.05 10.20
CA VAL A 16 5.02 9.15 9.30
C VAL A 16 5.22 9.59 7.86
N GLN A 17 5.55 8.65 6.99
CA GLN A 17 5.68 8.87 5.55
C GLN A 17 4.84 7.89 4.75
N THR A 18 4.15 8.40 3.73
CA THR A 18 3.41 7.58 2.76
C THR A 18 4.24 7.36 1.50
N PHE A 19 4.35 6.10 1.09
CA PHE A 19 4.98 5.67 -0.16
C PHE A 19 3.91 5.15 -1.11
N GLU A 20 3.87 5.68 -2.33
CA GLU A 20 2.97 5.21 -3.39
C GLU A 20 3.76 4.37 -4.40
N ILE A 21 3.33 3.13 -4.63
CA ILE A 21 3.93 2.21 -5.59
C ILE A 21 2.88 1.90 -6.65
N VAL A 22 3.19 2.18 -7.91
CA VAL A 22 2.24 2.08 -9.02
C VAL A 22 2.82 1.19 -10.11
N ALA A 23 2.02 0.26 -10.64
CA ALA A 23 2.37 -0.46 -11.87
C ALA A 23 2.35 0.52 -13.06
N THR A 24 3.55 0.93 -13.48
CA THR A 24 3.73 2.06 -14.41
C THR A 24 3.47 1.74 -15.88
N ARG A 25 3.44 0.45 -16.26
CA ARG A 25 3.29 0.01 -17.66
C ARG A 25 2.14 -0.98 -17.82
N ALA A 26 1.52 -0.96 -19.00
CA ALA A 26 0.44 -1.88 -19.36
C ALA A 26 0.88 -3.35 -19.22
N GLY A 27 0.01 -4.18 -18.63
CA GLY A 27 0.27 -5.61 -18.42
C GLY A 27 1.22 -5.92 -17.26
N ARG A 28 1.62 -4.93 -16.47
CA ARG A 28 2.28 -5.13 -15.18
C ARG A 28 1.27 -5.02 -14.05
N ARG A 29 1.53 -5.75 -12.96
CA ARG A 29 0.73 -5.75 -11.73
C ARG A 29 1.61 -5.46 -10.53
N ILE A 30 0.99 -5.12 -9.42
CA ILE A 30 1.66 -5.09 -8.12
C ILE A 30 1.43 -6.43 -7.41
N GLU A 31 2.49 -6.97 -6.82
CA GLU A 31 2.44 -8.10 -5.90
C GLU A 31 2.95 -7.68 -4.53
N VAL A 32 2.18 -8.01 -3.49
CA VAL A 32 2.58 -7.83 -2.10
C VAL A 32 2.96 -9.19 -1.53
N VAL A 33 4.17 -9.29 -0.99
CA VAL A 33 4.66 -10.50 -0.32
C VAL A 33 5.17 -10.13 1.06
N THR A 34 4.65 -10.78 2.10
CA THR A 34 5.16 -10.62 3.45
C THR A 34 6.00 -11.84 3.83
N SER A 35 7.25 -11.61 4.24
CA SER A 35 8.15 -12.69 4.66
C SER A 35 9.22 -12.16 5.61
N ARG A 36 9.54 -12.93 6.66
CA ARG A 36 10.64 -12.67 7.60
C ARG A 36 10.65 -11.23 8.16
N GLY A 37 9.49 -10.70 8.53
CA GLY A 37 9.38 -9.35 9.11
C GLY A 37 9.56 -8.22 8.11
N VAL A 38 9.53 -8.50 6.81
CA VAL A 38 9.56 -7.52 5.72
C VAL A 38 8.33 -7.70 4.83
N VAL A 39 7.71 -6.59 4.45
CA VAL A 39 6.70 -6.52 3.39
C VAL A 39 7.39 -6.05 2.12
N GLU A 40 7.36 -6.87 1.08
CA GLU A 40 7.84 -6.54 -0.25
C GLU A 40 6.67 -6.15 -1.14
N VAL A 41 6.78 -4.98 -1.77
CA VAL A 41 5.82 -4.51 -2.79
C VAL A 41 6.55 -4.50 -4.12
N ARG A 42 6.15 -5.39 -5.03
CA ARG A 42 6.84 -5.67 -6.29
C ARG A 42 5.98 -5.24 -7.45
N GLU A 43 6.52 -4.39 -8.32
CA GLU A 43 6.00 -4.28 -9.68
C GLU A 43 6.53 -5.49 -10.45
N VAL A 44 5.65 -6.29 -11.01
CA VAL A 44 6.01 -7.50 -11.79
C VAL A 44 5.50 -7.41 -13.22
N THR A 45 6.23 -8.03 -14.15
CA THR A 45 5.76 -8.27 -15.52
C THR A 45 4.55 -9.22 -15.52
N ARG A 46 3.90 -9.37 -16.69
CA ARG A 46 2.84 -10.37 -16.89
C ARG A 46 3.25 -11.80 -16.52
N THR A 47 4.53 -12.13 -16.68
CA THR A 47 5.11 -13.43 -16.34
C THR A 47 5.59 -13.55 -14.90
N GLY A 48 5.37 -12.53 -14.06
CA GLY A 48 5.75 -12.54 -12.64
C GLY A 48 7.19 -12.12 -12.36
N VAL A 49 7.92 -11.60 -13.35
CA VAL A 49 9.31 -11.15 -13.14
C VAL A 49 9.31 -9.77 -12.48
N PRO A 50 9.94 -9.60 -11.30
CA PRO A 50 10.00 -8.30 -10.64
C PRO A 50 10.86 -7.32 -11.42
N VAL A 51 10.33 -6.12 -11.66
CA VAL A 51 11.02 -5.01 -12.34
C VAL A 51 11.37 -3.87 -11.39
N ARG A 52 10.65 -3.77 -10.28
CA ARG A 52 10.92 -2.84 -9.17
C ARG A 52 10.41 -3.46 -7.88
N THR A 53 11.12 -3.22 -6.78
CA THR A 53 10.73 -3.75 -5.47
C THR A 53 10.98 -2.70 -4.39
N GLY A 54 9.91 -2.36 -3.66
CA GLY A 54 9.99 -1.67 -2.38
C GLY A 54 10.00 -2.69 -1.25
N ARG A 55 10.77 -2.42 -0.19
CA ARG A 55 10.83 -3.26 1.02
C ARG A 55 10.57 -2.41 2.24
N PHE A 56 9.65 -2.86 3.08
CA PHE A 56 9.24 -2.18 4.29
C PHE A 56 9.37 -3.12 5.48
N MET A 57 10.02 -2.67 6.55
CA MET A 57 10.05 -3.43 7.80
C MET A 57 8.62 -3.51 8.34
N THR A 58 8.13 -4.72 8.63
CA THR A 58 6.76 -4.93 9.13
C THR A 58 6.54 -4.17 10.43
N THR A 59 7.56 -4.08 11.29
CA THR A 59 7.51 -3.37 12.58
C THR A 59 7.30 -1.86 12.46
N ARG A 60 7.53 -1.29 11.27
CA ARG A 60 7.39 0.15 11.00
C ARG A 60 6.25 0.46 10.04
N LEU A 61 5.61 -0.55 9.48
CA LEU A 61 4.50 -0.37 8.55
C LEU A 61 3.22 -0.13 9.34
N ILE A 62 2.69 1.09 9.25
CA ILE A 62 1.46 1.51 9.93
C ILE A 62 0.24 1.01 9.14
N ALA A 63 0.27 1.15 7.82
CA ALA A 63 -0.82 0.70 6.95
C ALA A 63 -0.29 0.31 5.57
N LEU A 64 -0.99 -0.64 4.95
CA LEU A 64 -0.80 -1.02 3.54
C LEU A 64 -2.17 -1.06 2.89
N VAL A 65 -2.39 -0.24 1.86
CA VAL A 65 -3.66 -0.16 1.14
C VAL A 65 -3.43 -0.54 -0.30
N GLU A 66 -4.08 -1.62 -0.73
CA GLU A 66 -4.08 -2.05 -2.12
C GLU A 66 -5.23 -1.39 -2.88
N HIS A 67 -4.90 -0.74 -3.99
CA HIS A 67 -5.82 -0.15 -4.94
C HIS A 67 -5.71 -0.96 -6.25
N PRO A 68 -6.39 -2.10 -6.35
CA PRO A 68 -6.39 -2.89 -7.57
C PRO A 68 -6.97 -2.07 -8.71
N ALA A 69 -6.41 -2.21 -9.91
CA ALA A 69 -7.01 -1.63 -11.10
C ALA A 69 -8.44 -2.21 -11.24
N ALA A 70 -9.44 -1.34 -11.36
CA ALA A 70 -10.82 -1.78 -11.34
C ALA A 70 -11.17 -2.60 -12.59
N ASP A 71 -11.43 -3.91 -12.41
CA ASP A 71 -12.32 -4.66 -13.29
C ASP A 71 -13.75 -4.53 -12.73
N GLU A 72 -14.44 -3.40 -13.00
CA GLU A 72 -15.88 -3.09 -12.80
C GLU A 72 -16.64 -3.53 -11.52
N ARG A 73 -16.13 -4.37 -10.62
CA ARG A 73 -16.92 -5.17 -9.66
C ARG A 73 -16.51 -5.03 -8.20
N GLY A 74 -15.58 -4.14 -7.85
CA GLY A 74 -14.97 -4.18 -6.52
C GLY A 74 -14.58 -2.86 -5.89
N ARG A 75 -15.30 -1.75 -6.14
CA ARG A 75 -15.02 -0.50 -5.43
C ARG A 75 -15.48 -0.62 -3.96
N VAL A 76 -14.54 -0.83 -3.05
CA VAL A 76 -14.77 -0.65 -1.61
C VAL A 76 -14.41 0.79 -1.26
N GLU A 77 -15.38 1.55 -0.78
CA GLU A 77 -15.18 2.93 -0.32
C GLU A 77 -14.89 2.92 1.19
N VAL A 78 -13.67 3.31 1.57
CA VAL A 78 -13.25 3.42 2.97
C VAL A 78 -13.32 4.88 3.39
N THR A 79 -14.32 5.25 4.18
CA THR A 79 -14.41 6.58 4.79
C THR A 79 -13.90 6.53 6.24
N THR A 80 -12.80 7.24 6.52
CA THR A 80 -12.34 7.45 7.91
C THR A 80 -13.26 8.44 8.61
N ARG A 81 -14.19 7.96 9.42
CA ARG A 81 -14.92 8.82 10.37
C ARG A 81 -14.10 8.94 11.65
N HIS A 82 -13.26 9.97 11.71
CA HIS A 82 -12.59 10.32 12.95
C HIS A 82 -13.55 11.15 13.81
N ARG A 83 -14.20 10.52 14.81
CA ARG A 83 -14.77 11.26 15.95
C ARG A 83 -13.95 10.92 17.19
N ILE A 84 -12.84 11.62 17.38
CA ILE A 84 -12.28 11.81 18.72
C ILE A 84 -12.99 13.04 19.27
N GLN A 85 -13.97 12.82 20.14
CA GLN A 85 -14.45 13.88 21.02
C GLN A 85 -13.37 14.10 22.09
N PRO A 86 -13.02 15.36 22.42
CA PRO A 86 -12.21 15.64 23.59
C PRO A 86 -12.95 15.07 24.81
N ARG A 87 -12.23 14.33 25.67
CA ARG A 87 -12.74 14.09 27.01
C ARG A 87 -12.61 15.42 27.74
N ASP A 88 -13.74 16.06 28.02
CA ASP A 88 -13.78 17.22 28.89
C ASP A 88 -13.13 16.85 30.23
N SER A 89 -12.09 17.59 30.56
CA SER A 89 -11.43 17.55 31.87
C SER A 89 -12.37 18.17 32.90
N GLY A 90 -12.82 17.36 33.85
CA GLY A 90 -13.50 17.79 35.08
C GLY A 90 -12.75 17.31 36.30
#